data_AF-A0AAE1KM15-F1
#
_entry.id   AF-A0AAE1KM15-F1
#
_cell.length_a   1.000
_cell.length_b   1.000
_cell.length_c   1.000
_cell.angle_alpha   90.00
_cell.angle_beta   90.00
_cell.angle_gamma   90.00
#
_symmetry.space_group_name_H-M   'P 1'
#
loop_
_entity.id
_entity.type
_entity.pdbx_description
1 polymer ?
#
loop_
_entity_poly.entity_id
_entity_poly.type
_entity_poly.pdbx_seq_one_letter_code
_entity_poly.pdbx_strand_id
1 'polypeptide(L)'
;MLYEILNSLRQEVGECGLTTRSQRFLMCHDHASQLTFLEQHKGFLLKRQTVVTCFSTLKKSHAEDDAISCLVLGTESANIFILDPEAFTILNSYNDSRGASNPPG
;
A
#
# COMPACT_ATOMS: atom_id res chain seq x y z
N MET A 1 -7.36 -19.91 14.26
CA MET A 1 -5.94 -19.50 14.49
C MET A 1 -5.48 -18.47 13.47
N LEU A 2 -5.49 -18.74 12.16
CA LEU A 2 -5.07 -17.75 11.14
C LEU A 2 -5.94 -16.47 11.12
N TYR A 3 -7.26 -16.62 11.19
CA TYR A 3 -8.18 -15.47 11.24
C TYR A 3 -7.85 -14.53 12.40
N GLU A 4 -7.70 -15.07 13.61
CA GLU A 4 -7.33 -14.28 14.80
C GLU A 4 -6.00 -13.54 14.61
N ILE A 5 -4.97 -14.20 14.10
CA ILE A 5 -3.67 -13.56 13.86
C ILE A 5 -3.80 -12.40 12.86
N LEU A 6 -4.50 -12.62 11.75
CA LEU A 6 -4.71 -11.58 10.74
C LEU A 6 -5.58 -10.44 11.28
N ASN A 7 -6.56 -10.75 12.12
CA ASN A 7 -7.41 -9.77 12.75
C ASN A 7 -6.63 -8.93 13.78
N SER A 8 -5.76 -9.53 14.59
CA SER A 8 -4.86 -8.79 15.48
C SER A 8 -3.91 -7.90 14.70
N LEU A 9 -3.29 -8.43 13.63
CA LEU A 9 -2.42 -7.63 12.75
C LEU A 9 -3.19 -6.45 12.12
N ARG A 10 -4.43 -6.66 11.68
CA ARG A 10 -5.29 -5.57 11.18
C ARG A 10 -5.43 -4.42 12.18
N GLN A 11 -5.55 -4.73 13.48
CA GLN A 11 -5.67 -3.70 14.51
C GLN A 11 -4.34 -2.96 14.73
N GLU A 12 -3.20 -3.63 14.56
CA GLU A 12 -1.87 -3.05 14.76
C GLU A 12 -1.42 -2.17 13.57
N VAL A 13 -1.62 -2.65 12.34
CA VAL A 13 -1.08 -1.98 11.12
C VAL A 13 -2.16 -1.34 10.25
N GLY A 14 -3.43 -1.41 10.65
CA GLY A 14 -4.57 -0.94 9.86
C GLY A 14 -4.89 -1.83 8.65
N GLU A 15 -6.03 -1.56 8.00
CA GLU A 15 -6.49 -2.33 6.84
C GLU A 15 -5.47 -2.26 5.69
N CYS A 16 -4.93 -1.08 5.39
CA CYS A 16 -3.96 -0.85 4.31
C CYS A 16 -2.59 -1.51 4.56
N GLY A 17 -2.30 -1.92 5.79
CA GLY A 17 -1.11 -2.69 6.15
C GLY A 17 -1.18 -4.15 5.69
N LEU A 18 -2.39 -4.68 5.49
CA LEU A 18 -2.63 -6.04 5.03
C LEU A 18 -2.63 -6.14 3.50
N THR A 19 -2.29 -7.32 2.99
CA THR A 19 -2.48 -7.60 1.55
C THR A 19 -3.96 -7.73 1.22
N THR A 20 -4.36 -7.39 -0.01
CA THR A 20 -5.74 -7.59 -0.50
C THR A 20 -6.24 -9.02 -0.29
N ARG A 21 -5.35 -10.02 -0.36
CA ARG A 21 -5.70 -11.43 -0.09
C ARG A 21 -6.09 -11.64 1.37
N SER A 22 -5.31 -11.09 2.29
CA SER A 22 -5.59 -11.15 3.74
C SER A 22 -6.88 -10.40 4.08
N GLN A 23 -7.08 -9.22 3.51
CA GLN A 23 -8.31 -8.43 3.68
C GLN A 23 -9.54 -9.23 3.22
N ARG A 24 -9.49 -9.80 2.00
CA ARG A 24 -10.59 -10.63 1.46
C ARG A 24 -10.88 -11.86 2.32
N PHE A 25 -9.85 -12.51 2.85
CA PHE A 25 -10.03 -13.64 3.78
C PHE A 25 -10.76 -13.21 5.07
N LEU A 26 -10.42 -12.04 5.63
CA LEU A 26 -11.09 -11.50 6.82
C LEU A 26 -12.55 -11.09 6.56
N MET A 27 -12.92 -10.80 5.31
CA MET A 27 -14.28 -10.46 4.89
C MET A 27 -15.20 -11.68 4.70
N CYS A 28 -14.66 -12.91 4.68
CA CYS A 28 -15.48 -14.11 4.58
C CYS A 28 -16.43 -14.24 5.79
N HIS A 29 -17.72 -14.43 5.52
CA HIS A 29 -18.79 -14.42 6.53
C HIS A 29 -18.80 -15.65 7.44
N ASP A 30 -18.36 -16.80 6.95
CA ASP A 30 -18.47 -18.08 7.63
C ASP A 30 -17.20 -18.94 7.46
N HIS A 31 -17.08 -19.97 8.32
CA HIS A 31 -15.93 -20.85 8.35
C HIS A 31 -15.78 -21.71 7.07
N ALA A 32 -16.87 -22.12 6.43
CA ALA A 32 -16.79 -22.92 5.21
C ALA A 32 -16.20 -22.09 4.07
N SER A 33 -16.68 -20.85 3.90
CA SER A 33 -16.12 -19.88 2.94
C SER A 33 -14.64 -19.61 3.18
N GLN A 34 -14.21 -19.48 4.44
CA GLN A 34 -12.80 -19.32 4.81
C GLN A 34 -11.96 -20.53 4.41
N LEU A 35 -12.42 -21.75 4.68
CA LEU A 35 -11.70 -22.97 4.28
C LEU A 35 -11.58 -23.08 2.76
N THR A 36 -12.66 -22.84 2.02
CA THR A 36 -12.62 -22.84 0.55
C THR A 36 -11.63 -21.80 0.03
N PHE A 37 -11.62 -20.59 0.61
CA PHE A 37 -10.67 -19.55 0.25
C PHE A 37 -9.22 -19.99 0.51
N LEU A 38 -8.93 -20.64 1.64
CA LEU A 38 -7.60 -21.13 1.97
C LEU A 38 -7.14 -22.22 1.02
N GLU A 39 -7.99 -23.20 0.73
CA GLU A 39 -7.66 -24.29 -0.21
C GLU A 39 -7.31 -23.75 -1.59
N GLN A 40 -8.05 -22.73 -2.05
CA GLN A 40 -7.80 -22.07 -3.32
C GLN A 40 -6.51 -21.24 -3.33
N HIS A 41 -6.05 -20.70 -2.19
CA HIS A 41 -4.96 -19.71 -2.17
C HIS A 41 -3.68 -20.16 -1.47
N LYS A 42 -3.66 -21.29 -0.76
CA LYS A 42 -2.51 -21.78 0.05
C LYS A 42 -1.26 -22.09 -0.77
N GLY A 43 -1.41 -22.47 -2.04
CA GLY A 43 -0.28 -22.78 -2.94
C GLY A 43 0.34 -21.56 -3.61
N PHE A 44 -0.25 -20.37 -3.42
CA PHE A 44 0.18 -19.16 -4.12
C PHE A 44 1.10 -18.33 -3.23
N LEU A 45 2.29 -17.99 -3.75
CA LEU A 45 3.18 -17.03 -3.10
C LEU A 45 2.43 -15.73 -2.78
N LEU A 46 2.72 -15.17 -1.60
CA LEU A 46 2.26 -13.85 -1.22
C LEU A 46 3.10 -12.82 -1.99
N LYS A 47 2.41 -11.94 -2.73
CA LYS A 47 3.01 -10.81 -3.42
C LYS A 47 2.31 -9.55 -2.95
N ARG A 48 3.08 -8.55 -2.51
CA ARG A 48 2.56 -7.22 -2.25
C ARG A 48 2.53 -6.46 -3.57
N GLN A 49 1.35 -6.34 -4.15
CA GLN A 49 1.18 -5.57 -5.37
C GLN A 49 1.09 -4.08 -5.00
N THR A 50 1.99 -3.28 -5.55
CA THR A 50 1.93 -1.82 -5.41
C THR A 50 1.07 -1.27 -6.54
N VAL A 51 -0.12 -0.79 -6.21
CA VAL A 51 -1.06 -0.21 -7.18
C VAL A 51 -0.96 1.31 -7.12
N VAL A 52 -0.62 1.93 -8.24
CA VAL A 52 -0.66 3.40 -8.40
C VAL A 52 -2.12 3.83 -8.54
N THR A 53 -2.55 4.77 -7.71
CA THR A 53 -3.92 5.28 -7.67
C THR A 53 -4.02 6.71 -8.21
N CYS A 54 -2.96 7.50 -8.03
CA CYS A 54 -2.86 8.85 -8.58
C CYS A 54 -1.43 9.17 -9.01
N PHE A 55 -1.29 10.15 -9.90
CA PHE A 55 0.00 10.69 -10.30
C PHE A 55 -0.11 12.19 -10.55
N SER A 56 1.02 12.89 -10.41
CA SER A 56 1.16 14.31 -10.74
C SER A 56 2.60 14.61 -11.12
N THR A 57 2.89 15.83 -11.54
CA THR A 57 4.25 16.30 -11.81
C THR A 57 4.66 17.40 -10.83
N LEU A 58 5.95 17.46 -10.51
CA LEU A 58 6.54 18.50 -9.67
C LEU A 58 7.85 18.98 -10.31
N LYS A 59 8.03 20.29 -10.47
CA LYS A 59 9.26 20.85 -11.04
C LYS A 59 10.44 20.62 -10.08
N LYS A 60 11.50 19.97 -10.55
CA LYS A 60 12.62 19.44 -9.73
C LYS A 60 13.44 20.54 -9.06
N SER A 61 13.65 21.67 -9.75
CA SER A 61 14.60 22.71 -9.35
C SER A 61 14.00 24.11 -9.30
N HIS A 62 13.28 24.54 -10.34
CA HIS A 62 12.76 25.90 -10.47
C HIS A 62 11.35 25.95 -11.06
N ALA A 63 10.64 27.05 -10.87
CA ALA A 63 9.22 27.18 -11.22
C ALA A 63 8.96 27.50 -12.71
N GLU A 64 10.00 27.71 -13.50
CA GLU A 64 9.92 28.06 -14.94
C GLU A 64 9.63 26.83 -15.82
N ASP A 65 9.12 27.05 -17.03
CA ASP A 65 8.58 25.99 -17.91
C ASP A 65 9.63 25.09 -18.56
N ASP A 66 10.91 25.48 -18.50
CA ASP A 66 12.04 24.68 -18.95
C ASP A 66 12.59 23.72 -17.87
N ALA A 67 12.08 23.81 -16.64
CA ALA A 67 12.55 22.98 -15.55
C ALA A 67 12.15 21.50 -15.73
N ILE A 68 13.09 20.60 -15.46
CA ILE A 68 12.85 19.15 -15.45
C ILE A 68 11.75 18.84 -14.43
N SER A 69 10.71 18.16 -14.89
CA SER A 69 9.61 17.72 -14.03
C SER A 69 9.87 16.31 -13.50
N CYS A 70 9.72 16.10 -12.20
CA CYS A 70 9.66 14.78 -11.59
C CYS A 70 8.24 14.21 -11.67
N LEU A 71 8.13 12.88 -11.75
CA LEU A 71 6.85 12.20 -11.66
C LEU A 71 6.57 11.84 -10.19
N VAL A 72 5.44 12.26 -9.67
CA VAL A 72 4.97 11.94 -8.32
C VAL A 72 3.87 10.90 -8.43
N LEU A 73 4.03 9.76 -7.76
CA LEU A 73 3.06 8.65 -7.76
C LEU A 73 2.50 8.46 -6.36
N GLY A 74 1.19 8.44 -6.22
CA GLY A 74 0.50 7.97 -5.03
C GLY A 74 0.01 6.54 -5.23
N THR A 75 0.10 5.72 -4.19
CA THR A 75 -0.31 4.31 -4.24
C THR A 75 -1.42 4.03 -3.25
N GLU A 76 -2.16 2.95 -3.48
CA GLU A 76 -3.25 2.49 -2.60
C GLU A 76 -2.76 2.22 -1.17
N SER A 77 -1.49 1.84 -1.03
CA SER A 77 -0.86 1.55 0.25
C SER A 77 -0.33 2.78 1.00
N ALA A 78 -0.83 3.98 0.67
CA ALA A 78 -0.41 5.27 1.25
C ALA A 78 1.07 5.63 1.09
N ASN A 79 1.77 4.97 0.14
CA ASN A 79 3.11 5.35 -0.26
C ASN A 79 3.07 6.38 -1.39
N ILE A 80 3.92 7.39 -1.29
CA ILE A 80 4.20 8.39 -2.32
C ILE A 80 5.63 8.16 -2.84
N PHE A 81 5.79 8.05 -4.15
CA PHE A 81 7.09 7.91 -4.81
C PHE A 81 7.35 9.12 -5.70
N ILE A 82 8.57 9.66 -5.64
CA ILE A 82 9.05 10.69 -6.55
C ILE A 82 10.07 10.04 -7.47
N LEU A 83 9.82 10.06 -8.77
CA LEU A 83 10.66 9.45 -9.79
C LEU A 83 11.39 10.50 -10.62
N ASP A 84 12.62 10.18 -10.99
CA ASP A 84 13.33 10.84 -12.08
C ASP A 84 12.90 10.20 -13.41
N PRO A 85 12.22 10.92 -14.31
CA PRO A 85 11.76 10.33 -15.56
C PRO A 85 12.89 9.99 -16.53
N GLU A 86 14.05 10.65 -16.46
CA GLU A 86 15.17 10.40 -17.37
C GLU A 86 15.98 9.18 -16.94
N ALA A 87 16.25 9.07 -15.63
CA ALA A 87 17.00 7.95 -15.08
C ALA A 87 16.13 6.72 -14.77
N PHE A 88 14.79 6.87 -14.76
CA PHE A 88 13.83 5.85 -14.35
C PHE A 88 14.13 5.30 -12.93
N THR A 89 14.50 6.19 -12.01
CA THR A 89 14.84 5.84 -10.62
C THR A 89 13.93 6.54 -9.62
N ILE A 90 13.77 5.93 -8.44
CA ILE A 90 13.10 6.58 -7.31
C ILE A 90 14.08 7.57 -6.69
N LEU A 91 13.75 8.86 -6.77
CA LEU A 91 14.48 9.94 -6.11
C LEU A 91 14.15 10.01 -4.62
N ASN A 92 12.88 9.82 -4.27
CA ASN A 92 12.45 9.82 -2.87
C ASN A 92 11.17 8.98 -2.69
N SER A 93 10.97 8.48 -1.48
CA SER A 93 9.76 7.75 -1.10
C SER A 93 9.27 8.19 0.26
N TYR A 94 7.98 8.46 0.38
CA TYR A 94 7.31 8.77 1.63
C TYR A 94 6.22 7.73 1.90
N ASN A 95 6.07 7.32 3.15
CA ASN A 95 4.97 6.46 3.59
C ASN A 95 4.26 7.16 4.73
N ASP A 96 2.95 7.36 4.60
CA ASP A 96 2.16 7.92 5.70
C ASP A 96 1.83 6.83 6.72
N SER A 97 2.59 6.81 7.83
CA SER A 97 2.37 5.88 8.95
C SER A 97 1.34 6.40 9.98
N ARG A 98 0.58 7.46 9.67
CA ARG A 98 -0.38 8.11 10.59
C ARG A 98 -1.67 7.33 10.86
N GLY A 99 -1.56 6.02 11.06
CA GLY A 99 -2.55 5.21 11.77
C GLY A 99 -2.27 5.05 13.27
N ALA A 100 -1.12 5.49 13.80
CA ALA A 100 -0.67 5.14 15.16
C ALA A 100 -0.06 6.28 16.00
N SER A 101 -0.51 7.53 15.84
CA SER A 101 -0.19 8.58 16.82
C SER A 101 -1.45 9.32 17.24
N ASN A 102 -1.93 9.01 18.46
CA ASN A 102 -2.79 9.93 19.21
C ASN A 102 -2.17 11.34 19.19
N PRO A 103 -2.96 12.40 18.95
CA PRO A 103 -2.44 13.76 19.07
C PRO A 103 -1.99 14.01 20.52
N PRO A 104 -0.83 14.64 20.77
CA PRO A 104 -0.50 15.13 22.10
C PRO A 104 -1.47 16.25 22.47
N GLY A 105 -2.11 16.10 23.64
CA GLY A 105 -2.87 17.16 24.29
C GLY A 105 -1.99 18.23 24.92
#